data_AF-A0A7T4F2I4-F1
#
_entry.id   AF-A0A7T4F2I4-F1
#
_cell.length_a   1.000
_cell.length_b   1.000
_cell.length_c   1.000
_cell.angle_alpha   90.00
_cell.angle_beta   90.00
_cell.angle_gamma   90.00
#
_symmetry.space_group_name_H-M   'P 1'
#
loop_
_entity.id
_entity.type
_entity.pdbx_description
1 polymer ?
#
loop_
_entity_poly.entity_id
_entity_poly.type
_entity_poly.pdbx_seq_one_letter_code
_entity_poly.pdbx_strand_id
1 'polypeptide(L)'
;MTSSAEKKPIIEKLEYDYLINEDISSLNTLMSLYDNKNFRNYKKNKFFIKPYILKNLKKNFWYLSDIDQIIISLDKTIGNDLDRFEFLLTLKSEYEAFKDKKLIDDLEYLAINYYGDVFLFEENEIFTEDNPYVNQEKNNYIKKIYDNKDLVSNIRKSVKIYSDTYLKLKVLNLDVNTNKQLAFDIDMIYTEDITLKQAQEINDKLVSLLYNIAIDVYANYYWKGLCIEVVNRYH
;
A
#
# COMPACT_ATOMS: atom_id res chain seq x y z
N MET A 1 -6.08 13.05 31.10
CA MET A 1 -7.04 12.66 30.06
C MET A 1 -7.27 13.86 29.15
N THR A 2 -6.55 13.93 28.04
CA THR A 2 -6.67 15.05 27.08
C THR A 2 -6.81 14.48 25.66
N SER A 3 -7.99 14.79 25.10
CA SER A 3 -8.49 14.72 23.73
C SER A 3 -7.70 13.90 22.68
N SER A 4 -8.10 12.63 22.49
CA SER A 4 -7.86 11.92 21.21
C SER A 4 -8.69 12.48 20.05
N ALA A 5 -9.61 13.43 20.32
CA ALA A 5 -10.54 13.99 19.34
C ALA A 5 -9.94 15.11 18.46
N GLU A 6 -8.96 15.87 18.93
CA GLU A 6 -8.39 17.02 18.18
C GLU A 6 -7.32 16.61 17.15
N LYS A 7 -6.71 15.41 17.29
CA LYS A 7 -5.64 14.95 16.38
C LYS A 7 -6.16 14.37 15.05
N LYS A 8 -7.36 13.78 15.03
CA LYS A 8 -7.97 13.20 13.82
C LYS A 8 -8.07 14.17 12.63
N PRO A 9 -8.58 15.41 12.79
CA PRO A 9 -8.69 16.34 11.67
C PRO A 9 -7.32 16.76 11.10
N ILE A 10 -6.26 16.77 11.92
CA ILE A 10 -4.90 17.11 11.47
C ILE A 10 -4.29 15.95 10.69
N ILE A 11 -4.41 14.71 11.19
CA ILE A 11 -3.87 13.52 10.50
C ILE A 11 -4.56 13.34 9.14
N GLU A 12 -5.89 13.36 9.09
CA GLU A 12 -6.65 13.20 7.84
C GLU A 12 -6.29 14.27 6.81
N LYS A 13 -6.03 15.51 7.26
CA LYS A 13 -5.57 16.59 6.40
C LYS A 13 -4.17 16.33 5.85
N LEU A 14 -3.21 15.93 6.67
CA LEU A 14 -1.86 15.63 6.22
C LEU A 14 -1.82 14.42 5.28
N GLU A 15 -2.67 13.40 5.51
CA GLU A 15 -2.84 12.27 4.60
C GLU A 15 -3.35 12.74 3.23
N TYR A 16 -4.36 13.61 3.23
CA TYR A 16 -4.90 14.22 2.02
C TYR A 16 -3.83 15.03 1.29
N ASP A 17 -3.12 15.91 1.99
CA ASP A 17 -2.09 16.78 1.41
C ASP A 17 -0.93 15.96 0.81
N TYR A 18 -0.53 14.87 1.46
CA TYR A 18 0.48 13.96 0.93
C TYR A 18 0.00 13.21 -0.33
N LEU A 19 -1.20 12.63 -0.29
CA LEU A 19 -1.71 11.80 -1.38
C LEU A 19 -2.16 12.62 -2.60
N ILE A 20 -2.86 13.72 -2.36
CA ILE A 20 -3.55 14.51 -3.38
C ILE A 20 -2.72 15.71 -3.82
N ASN A 21 -2.15 16.46 -2.87
CA ASN A 21 -1.37 17.67 -3.15
C ASN A 21 0.13 17.38 -3.34
N GLU A 22 0.54 16.12 -3.18
CA GLU A 22 1.94 15.67 -3.30
C GLU A 22 2.90 16.33 -2.30
N ASP A 23 2.39 16.83 -1.17
CA ASP A 23 3.22 17.53 -0.18
C ASP A 23 4.02 16.54 0.68
N ILE A 24 5.32 16.43 0.39
CA ILE A 24 6.27 15.61 1.16
C ILE A 24 6.42 16.13 2.60
N SER A 25 6.21 17.44 2.84
CA SER A 25 6.30 18.01 4.19
C SER A 25 5.19 17.46 5.09
N SER A 26 4.01 17.22 4.52
CA SER A 26 2.89 16.57 5.21
C SER A 26 3.23 15.15 5.64
N LEU A 27 3.98 14.40 4.82
CA LEU A 27 4.49 13.07 5.17
C LEU A 27 5.48 13.13 6.33
N ASN A 28 6.46 14.02 6.27
CA ASN A 28 7.46 14.18 7.34
C ASN A 28 6.78 14.55 8.67
N THR A 29 5.74 15.39 8.59
CA THR A 29 4.92 15.77 9.74
C THR A 29 4.11 14.58 10.26
N LEU A 30 3.50 13.77 9.38
CA LEU A 30 2.82 12.52 9.77
C LEU A 30 3.75 11.56 10.50
N MET A 31 4.94 11.31 9.93
CA MET A 31 5.94 10.43 10.55
C MET A 31 6.39 10.96 11.91
N SER A 32 6.56 12.28 12.02
CA SER A 32 6.90 12.94 13.30
C SER A 32 5.76 12.87 14.31
N LEU A 33 4.50 12.99 13.87
CA LEU A 33 3.31 12.86 14.73
C LEU A 33 3.08 11.43 15.21
N TYR A 34 3.46 10.45 14.40
CA TYR A 34 3.50 9.06 14.82
C TYR A 34 4.65 8.78 15.80
N ASP A 35 5.54 9.75 16.02
CA ASP A 35 6.60 9.86 17.04
C ASP A 35 7.18 8.52 17.49
N ASN A 36 7.50 7.67 16.52
CA ASN A 36 7.97 6.34 16.83
C ASN A 36 9.43 6.20 16.43
N LYS A 37 10.29 5.94 17.43
CA LYS A 37 11.67 5.50 17.23
C LYS A 37 11.74 4.35 16.21
N ASN A 38 10.69 3.54 16.11
CA ASN A 38 10.55 2.42 15.19
C ASN A 38 10.55 2.82 13.70
N PHE A 39 10.13 4.04 13.34
CA PHE A 39 10.16 4.49 11.94
C PHE A 39 11.55 4.97 11.50
N ARG A 40 12.52 5.15 12.41
CA ARG A 40 13.90 5.54 12.07
C ARG A 40 14.62 4.48 11.22
N ASN A 41 14.24 3.22 11.38
CA ASN A 41 14.81 2.08 10.65
C ASN A 41 13.91 1.59 9.50
N TYR A 42 12.90 2.38 9.09
CA TYR A 42 12.01 1.99 8.01
C TYR A 42 12.77 1.86 6.68
N LYS A 43 13.08 0.63 6.27
CA LYS A 43 13.67 0.34 4.96
C LYS A 43 12.60 0.46 3.89
N LYS A 44 12.95 1.08 2.77
CA LYS A 44 12.11 1.18 1.57
C LYS A 44 11.74 -0.24 1.11
N ASN A 45 10.54 -0.69 1.48
CA ASN A 45 10.06 -2.01 1.12
C ASN A 45 9.77 -2.07 -0.38
N LYS A 46 9.82 -3.27 -0.97
CA LYS A 46 9.39 -3.47 -2.36
C LYS A 46 7.89 -3.19 -2.43
N PHE A 47 7.50 -2.13 -3.16
CA PHE A 47 6.09 -1.83 -3.37
C PHE A 47 5.39 -2.97 -4.11
N PHE A 48 4.21 -3.38 -3.64
CA PHE A 48 3.44 -4.51 -4.14
C PHE A 48 2.21 -4.09 -4.96
N ILE A 49 1.58 -2.95 -4.63
CA ILE A 49 0.34 -2.48 -5.25
C ILE A 49 0.54 -2.23 -6.74
N LYS A 50 1.55 -1.41 -7.09
CA LYS A 50 1.85 -1.07 -8.48
C LYS A 50 2.09 -2.30 -9.37
N PRO A 51 3.06 -3.18 -9.08
CA PRO A 51 3.29 -4.35 -9.94
C PRO A 51 2.09 -5.30 -9.96
N TYR A 52 1.34 -5.44 -8.85
CA TYR A 52 0.11 -6.23 -8.82
C TYR A 52 -0.95 -5.65 -9.77
N ILE A 53 -1.21 -4.34 -9.71
CA ILE A 53 -2.23 -3.67 -10.54
C ILE A 53 -1.85 -3.76 -12.01
N LEU A 54 -0.64 -3.35 -12.40
CA LEU A 54 -0.23 -3.34 -13.80
C LEU A 54 -0.25 -4.75 -14.42
N LYS A 55 0.25 -5.76 -13.69
CA LYS A 55 0.20 -7.17 -14.13
C LYS A 55 -1.23 -7.65 -14.33
N ASN A 56 -2.13 -7.35 -13.39
CA ASN A 56 -3.53 -7.80 -13.48
C ASN A 56 -4.32 -7.02 -14.54
N LEU A 57 -4.08 -5.72 -14.72
CA LEU A 57 -4.67 -4.95 -15.82
C LEU A 57 -4.24 -5.53 -17.17
N LYS A 58 -2.94 -5.77 -17.37
CA LYS A 58 -2.42 -6.42 -18.60
C LYS A 58 -3.14 -7.75 -18.87
N LYS A 59 -3.31 -8.57 -17.83
CA LYS A 59 -4.02 -9.86 -17.94
C LYS A 59 -5.50 -9.70 -18.28
N ASN A 60 -6.20 -8.70 -17.73
CA ASN A 60 -7.63 -8.51 -17.96
C ASN A 60 -7.94 -7.93 -19.35
N PHE A 61 -7.03 -7.13 -19.90
CA PHE A 61 -7.19 -6.45 -21.19
C PHE A 61 -6.24 -7.01 -22.26
N TRP A 62 -5.86 -8.28 -22.14
CA TRP A 62 -4.92 -8.96 -23.05
C TRP A 62 -5.35 -8.98 -24.51
N TYR A 63 -6.66 -8.80 -24.76
CA TYR A 63 -7.27 -8.78 -26.09
C TYR A 63 -7.06 -7.46 -26.85
N LEU A 64 -6.60 -6.40 -26.17
CA LEU A 64 -6.28 -5.13 -26.81
C LEU A 64 -4.91 -5.25 -27.49
N SER A 65 -4.83 -4.89 -28.78
CA SER A 65 -3.58 -4.91 -29.57
C SER A 65 -2.45 -4.15 -28.89
N ASP A 66 -2.77 -3.00 -28.32
CA ASP A 66 -1.79 -2.05 -27.79
C ASP A 66 -1.60 -2.14 -26.27
N ILE A 67 -2.07 -3.23 -25.63
CA ILE A 67 -2.08 -3.38 -24.16
C ILE A 67 -0.73 -3.08 -23.50
N ASP A 68 0.39 -3.45 -24.12
CA ASP A 68 1.71 -3.16 -23.57
C ASP A 68 2.00 -1.66 -23.48
N GLN A 69 1.63 -0.89 -24.51
CA GLN A 69 1.76 0.55 -24.51
C GLN A 69 0.81 1.20 -23.51
N ILE A 70 -0.43 0.69 -23.40
CA ILE A 70 -1.41 1.13 -22.40
C ILE A 70 -0.82 0.99 -20.99
N ILE A 71 -0.21 -0.16 -20.68
CA ILE A 71 0.38 -0.43 -19.37
C ILE A 71 1.60 0.45 -19.10
N ILE A 72 2.44 0.70 -20.09
CA ILE A 72 3.58 1.62 -19.96
C ILE A 72 3.09 3.06 -19.71
N SER A 73 2.06 3.49 -20.44
CA SER A 73 1.45 4.83 -20.29
C SER A 73 0.80 4.98 -18.91
N LEU A 74 0.09 3.95 -18.43
CA LEU A 74 -0.44 3.86 -17.07
C LEU A 74 0.65 3.97 -16.01
N ASP A 75 1.73 3.19 -16.11
CA ASP A 75 2.82 3.22 -15.14
C ASP A 75 3.46 4.63 -15.05
N LYS A 76 3.71 5.27 -16.20
CA LYS A 76 4.21 6.65 -16.24
C LYS A 76 3.24 7.65 -15.62
N THR A 77 1.94 7.44 -15.78
CA THR A 77 0.91 8.40 -15.38
C THR A 77 0.55 8.29 -13.90
N ILE A 78 0.43 7.06 -13.38
CA ILE A 78 -0.08 6.78 -12.03
C ILE A 78 0.83 5.87 -11.19
N GLY A 79 1.95 5.36 -11.71
CA GLY A 79 2.82 4.43 -10.99
C GLY A 79 3.32 5.00 -9.66
N ASN A 80 3.82 6.24 -9.68
CA ASN A 80 4.25 6.94 -8.45
C ASN A 80 3.09 7.24 -7.49
N ASP A 81 1.86 7.38 -8.01
CA ASP A 81 0.66 7.61 -7.21
C ASP A 81 0.29 6.36 -6.41
N LEU A 82 0.36 5.20 -7.06
CA LEU A 82 0.16 3.89 -6.43
C LEU A 82 1.23 3.62 -5.35
N ASP A 83 2.50 3.94 -5.63
CA ASP A 83 3.59 3.78 -4.66
C ASP A 83 3.40 4.70 -3.44
N ARG A 84 2.95 5.95 -3.63
CA ARG A 84 2.61 6.89 -2.53
C ARG A 84 1.44 6.40 -1.68
N PHE A 85 0.40 5.90 -2.33
CA PHE A 85 -0.74 5.31 -1.63
C PHE A 85 -0.32 4.11 -0.76
N GLU A 86 0.47 3.20 -1.32
CA GLU A 86 1.02 2.05 -0.58
C GLU A 86 1.89 2.51 0.60
N PHE A 87 2.73 3.52 0.40
CA PHE A 87 3.57 4.06 1.46
C PHE A 87 2.74 4.57 2.63
N LEU A 88 1.71 5.37 2.37
CA LEU A 88 0.83 5.85 3.43
C LEU A 88 0.12 4.69 4.14
N LEU A 89 -0.36 3.71 3.38
CA LEU A 89 -1.04 2.54 3.93
C LEU A 89 -0.12 1.75 4.87
N THR A 90 1.14 1.62 4.48
CA THR A 90 2.18 0.96 5.28
C THR A 90 2.40 1.70 6.59
N LEU A 91 2.61 3.02 6.55
CA LEU A 91 2.77 3.84 7.76
C LEU A 91 1.61 3.67 8.74
N LYS A 92 0.37 3.70 8.22
CA LYS A 92 -0.84 3.54 9.05
C LYS A 92 -0.92 2.15 9.68
N SER A 93 -0.59 1.12 8.91
CA SER A 93 -0.62 -0.27 9.40
C SER A 93 0.41 -0.54 10.48
N GLU A 94 1.65 -0.07 10.30
CA GLU A 94 2.72 -0.23 11.28
C GLU A 94 2.43 0.57 12.55
N TYR A 95 1.94 1.81 12.41
CA TYR A 95 1.54 2.63 13.55
C TYR A 95 0.46 1.96 14.42
N GLU A 96 -0.55 1.35 13.79
CA GLU A 96 -1.57 0.61 14.54
C GLU A 96 -1.02 -0.69 15.15
N ALA A 97 -0.10 -1.38 14.48
CA ALA A 97 0.57 -2.56 15.03
C ALA A 97 1.38 -2.22 16.30
N PHE A 98 2.13 -1.12 16.29
CA PHE A 98 2.93 -0.67 17.44
C PHE A 98 2.11 -0.37 18.70
N LYS A 99 0.81 -0.09 18.52
CA LYS A 99 -0.14 0.19 19.61
C LYS A 99 -0.79 -1.08 20.17
N ASP A 100 -0.76 -2.20 19.46
CA ASP A 100 -1.41 -3.44 19.88
C ASP A 100 -0.54 -4.27 20.83
N LYS A 101 -0.38 -3.78 22.06
CA LYS A 101 0.50 -4.39 23.06
C LYS A 101 0.16 -5.85 23.34
N LYS A 102 -1.11 -6.22 23.30
CA LYS A 102 -1.53 -7.60 23.52
C LYS A 102 -1.01 -8.53 22.42
N LEU A 103 -1.18 -8.15 21.14
CA LEU A 103 -0.67 -8.95 20.04
C LEU A 103 0.86 -8.99 19.99
N ILE A 104 1.53 -7.93 20.44
CA ILE A 104 2.98 -7.90 20.57
C ILE A 104 3.44 -8.88 21.65
N ASP A 105 2.79 -8.90 22.83
CA ASP A 105 3.13 -9.83 23.91
C ASP A 105 2.89 -11.30 23.47
N ASP A 106 1.78 -11.56 22.78
CA ASP A 106 1.47 -12.88 22.21
C ASP A 106 2.54 -13.32 21.18
N LEU A 107 3.00 -12.39 20.32
CA LEU A 107 4.02 -12.66 19.31
C LEU A 107 5.42 -12.83 19.91
N GLU A 108 5.76 -12.07 20.94
CA GLU A 108 7.01 -12.20 21.68
C GLU A 108 7.11 -13.57 22.34
N TYR A 109 6.04 -14.05 22.97
CA TYR A 109 6.00 -15.40 23.53
C TYR A 109 6.23 -16.48 22.45
N LEU A 110 5.61 -16.33 21.28
CA LEU A 110 5.86 -17.22 20.13
C LEU A 110 7.33 -17.16 19.67
N ALA A 111 7.91 -15.97 19.59
CA ALA A 111 9.30 -15.77 19.16
C ALA A 111 10.29 -16.41 20.14
N ILE A 112 10.11 -16.22 21.45
CA ILE A 112 10.94 -16.85 22.49
C ILE A 112 10.84 -18.38 22.41
N ASN A 113 9.63 -18.93 22.24
CA ASN A 113 9.47 -20.38 22.14
C ASN A 113 10.09 -20.98 20.89
N TYR A 114 10.11 -20.22 19.79
CA TYR A 114 10.57 -20.71 18.50
C TYR A 114 12.09 -20.51 18.30
N TYR A 115 12.63 -19.34 18.66
CA TYR A 115 14.05 -19.00 18.48
C TYR A 115 14.88 -19.08 19.77
N GLY A 116 14.27 -18.90 20.93
CA GLY A 116 14.96 -18.60 22.19
C GLY A 116 15.16 -17.09 22.40
N ASP A 117 15.38 -16.69 23.65
CA ASP A 117 15.60 -15.30 24.07
C ASP A 117 16.94 -14.74 23.58
N VAL A 118 18.01 -15.55 23.60
CA VAL A 118 19.35 -15.16 23.12
C VAL A 118 19.30 -14.64 21.68
N PHE A 119 18.55 -15.32 20.81
CA PHE A 119 18.40 -14.92 19.41
C PHE A 119 17.81 -13.50 19.27
N LEU A 120 16.85 -13.13 20.12
CA LEU A 120 16.19 -11.82 20.06
C LEU A 120 17.12 -10.66 20.44
N PHE A 121 18.13 -10.92 21.27
CA PHE A 121 19.17 -9.93 21.60
C PHE A 121 20.23 -9.78 20.48
N GLU A 122 20.42 -10.79 19.65
CA GLU A 122 21.46 -10.79 18.61
C GLU A 122 20.93 -10.31 17.25
N GLU A 123 19.67 -10.64 16.95
CA GLU A 123 19.07 -10.43 15.63
C GLU A 123 18.18 -9.19 15.55
N ASN A 124 18.08 -8.64 14.33
CA ASN A 124 17.31 -7.42 14.05
C ASN A 124 15.97 -7.69 13.34
N GLU A 125 15.70 -8.93 12.96
CA GLU A 125 14.48 -9.34 12.26
C GLU A 125 14.07 -10.75 12.72
N ILE A 126 12.77 -11.00 12.84
CA ILE A 126 12.20 -12.31 13.21
C ILE A 126 11.18 -12.74 12.16
N PHE A 127 10.93 -14.05 12.05
CA PHE A 127 9.90 -14.63 11.17
C PHE A 127 10.06 -14.23 9.70
N THR A 128 11.30 -14.20 9.22
CA THR A 128 11.64 -13.88 7.81
C THR A 128 11.76 -15.11 6.93
N GLU A 129 11.89 -16.28 7.55
CA GLU A 129 12.00 -17.57 6.88
C GLU A 129 10.65 -18.10 6.37
N ASP A 130 10.72 -18.91 5.32
CA ASP A 130 9.56 -19.63 4.81
C ASP A 130 9.35 -20.92 5.62
N ASN A 131 8.71 -20.78 6.78
CA ASN A 131 8.39 -21.89 7.68
C ASN A 131 6.87 -22.11 7.76
N PRO A 132 6.35 -23.35 7.59
CA PRO A 132 4.92 -23.63 7.65
C PRO A 132 4.22 -23.21 8.94
N TYR A 133 4.88 -23.39 10.09
CA TYR A 133 4.35 -22.99 11.40
C TYR A 133 4.25 -21.47 11.52
N VAL A 134 5.34 -20.76 11.18
CA VAL A 134 5.37 -19.29 11.17
C VAL A 134 4.32 -18.73 10.20
N ASN A 135 4.18 -19.33 9.02
CA ASN A 135 3.17 -18.96 8.04
C ASN A 135 1.74 -19.17 8.57
N GLN A 136 1.50 -20.27 9.29
CA GLN A 136 0.21 -20.52 9.93
C GLN A 136 -0.12 -19.46 10.98
N GLU A 137 0.82 -19.13 11.86
CA GLU A 137 0.62 -18.07 12.86
C GLU A 137 0.41 -16.72 12.19
N LYS A 138 1.28 -16.32 11.26
CA LYS A 138 1.09 -15.09 10.46
C LYS A 138 -0.31 -15.01 9.87
N ASN A 139 -0.83 -16.10 9.29
CA ASN A 139 -2.19 -16.13 8.74
C ASN A 139 -3.27 -15.95 9.80
N ASN A 140 -3.08 -16.43 11.04
CA ASN A 140 -4.00 -16.18 12.15
C ASN A 140 -4.07 -14.69 12.50
N TYR A 141 -2.93 -14.00 12.55
CA TYR A 141 -2.89 -12.55 12.82
C TYR A 141 -3.51 -11.76 11.66
N ILE A 142 -3.14 -12.10 10.43
CA ILE A 142 -3.68 -11.47 9.22
C ILE A 142 -5.21 -11.65 9.14
N LYS A 143 -5.73 -12.83 9.49
CA LYS A 143 -7.18 -13.09 9.48
C LYS A 143 -7.96 -12.13 10.40
N LYS A 144 -7.39 -11.75 11.56
CA LYS A 144 -8.01 -10.77 12.47
C LYS A 144 -8.23 -9.41 11.78
N ILE A 145 -7.35 -9.03 10.85
CA ILE A 145 -7.49 -7.80 10.05
C ILE A 145 -8.66 -7.90 9.07
N TYR A 146 -8.80 -9.02 8.36
CA TYR A 146 -9.92 -9.24 7.43
C TYR A 146 -11.27 -9.32 8.15
N ASP A 147 -11.29 -9.91 9.35
CA ASP A 147 -12.51 -10.04 10.15
C ASP A 147 -12.96 -8.71 10.77
N ASN A 148 -12.07 -7.70 10.83
CA ASN A 148 -12.40 -6.36 11.28
C ASN A 148 -13.12 -5.56 10.17
N LYS A 149 -14.45 -5.68 10.15
CA LYS A 149 -15.32 -5.02 9.16
C LYS A 149 -15.16 -3.51 9.10
N ASP A 150 -14.99 -2.85 10.24
CA ASP A 150 -14.87 -1.39 10.30
C ASP A 150 -13.54 -0.93 9.68
N LEU A 151 -12.45 -1.61 9.99
CA LEU A 151 -11.15 -1.36 9.39
C LEU A 151 -11.17 -1.58 7.88
N VAL A 152 -11.70 -2.72 7.43
CA VAL A 152 -11.83 -3.05 6.00
C VAL A 152 -12.68 -2.00 5.27
N SER A 153 -13.80 -1.58 5.88
CA SER A 153 -14.66 -0.52 5.34
C SER A 153 -13.93 0.81 5.24
N ASN A 154 -13.14 1.18 6.24
CA ASN A 154 -12.35 2.41 6.24
C ASN A 154 -11.26 2.40 5.16
N ILE A 155 -10.53 1.30 5.01
CA ILE A 155 -9.52 1.15 3.94
C ILE A 155 -10.18 1.29 2.57
N ARG A 156 -11.31 0.62 2.35
CA ARG A 156 -12.09 0.76 1.11
C ARG A 156 -12.56 2.19 0.89
N LYS A 157 -13.03 2.88 1.93
CA LYS A 157 -13.42 4.29 1.81
C LYS A 157 -12.24 5.17 1.37
N SER A 158 -11.05 4.95 1.94
CA SER A 158 -9.83 5.67 1.54
C SER A 158 -9.44 5.39 0.09
N VAL A 159 -9.47 4.11 -0.35
CA VAL A 159 -9.23 3.73 -1.75
C VAL A 159 -10.21 4.44 -2.69
N LYS A 160 -11.50 4.47 -2.32
CA LYS A 160 -12.54 5.11 -3.12
C LYS A 160 -12.27 6.60 -3.30
N ILE A 161 -12.05 7.31 -2.19
CA ILE A 161 -11.78 8.75 -2.20
C ILE A 161 -10.55 9.04 -3.05
N TYR A 162 -9.45 8.31 -2.84
CA TYR A 162 -8.23 8.51 -3.60
C TYR A 162 -8.43 8.26 -5.11
N SER A 163 -9.14 7.18 -5.45
CA SER A 163 -9.41 6.83 -6.83
C SER A 163 -10.30 7.86 -7.54
N ASP A 164 -11.42 8.23 -6.92
CA ASP A 164 -12.41 9.14 -7.50
C ASP A 164 -11.87 10.57 -7.62
N THR A 165 -11.11 11.04 -6.61
CA THR A 165 -10.60 12.42 -6.57
C THR A 165 -9.34 12.61 -7.40
N TYR A 166 -8.49 11.59 -7.52
CA TYR A 166 -7.13 11.75 -8.05
C TYR A 166 -6.80 10.84 -9.23
N LEU A 167 -6.95 9.53 -9.07
CA LEU A 167 -6.53 8.57 -10.12
C LEU A 167 -7.42 8.62 -11.36
N LYS A 168 -8.73 8.79 -11.17
CA LYS A 168 -9.72 8.71 -12.26
C LYS A 168 -9.44 9.69 -13.39
N LEU A 169 -9.16 10.97 -13.06
CA LEU A 169 -8.86 11.97 -14.09
C LEU A 169 -7.57 11.64 -14.85
N LYS A 170 -6.56 11.10 -14.15
CA LYS A 170 -5.31 10.69 -14.77
C LYS A 170 -5.50 9.50 -15.72
N VAL A 171 -6.28 8.50 -15.32
CA VAL A 171 -6.59 7.32 -16.15
C VAL A 171 -7.46 7.70 -17.35
N LEU A 172 -8.48 8.53 -17.18
CA LEU A 172 -9.34 8.93 -18.29
C LEU A 172 -8.62 9.80 -19.34
N ASN A 173 -7.54 10.48 -18.94
CA ASN A 173 -6.70 11.28 -19.83
C ASN A 173 -5.53 10.50 -20.46
N LEU A 174 -5.50 9.16 -20.33
CA LEU A 174 -4.50 8.32 -21.01
C LEU A 174 -4.52 8.53 -22.52
N ASP A 175 -5.68 8.78 -23.11
CA ASP A 175 -5.88 9.05 -24.54
C ASP A 175 -4.96 10.21 -25.01
N VAL A 176 -4.93 11.34 -24.30
CA VAL A 176 -4.13 12.52 -24.68
C VAL A 176 -2.61 12.26 -24.59
N ASN A 177 -2.17 11.50 -23.60
CA ASN A 177 -0.75 11.25 -23.35
C ASN A 177 -0.18 10.11 -24.21
N THR A 178 -1.01 9.11 -24.52
CA THR A 178 -0.66 8.03 -25.44
C THR A 178 -0.54 8.59 -26.86
N ASN A 179 -1.46 9.50 -27.26
CA ASN A 179 -1.40 10.25 -28.52
C ASN A 179 -0.10 11.02 -28.73
N LYS A 180 0.42 11.70 -27.70
CA LYS A 180 1.72 12.40 -27.81
C LYS A 180 2.88 11.43 -28.00
N GLN A 181 2.88 10.29 -27.32
CA GLN A 181 3.98 9.32 -27.40
C GLN A 181 3.98 8.57 -28.75
N LEU A 182 2.80 8.16 -29.22
CA LEU A 182 2.60 7.56 -30.55
C LEU A 182 3.07 8.48 -31.68
N ALA A 183 2.85 9.80 -31.56
CA ALA A 183 3.31 10.77 -32.54
C ALA A 183 4.84 10.95 -32.59
N PHE A 184 5.58 10.59 -31.53
CA PHE A 184 7.04 10.67 -31.51
C PHE A 184 7.73 9.34 -31.87
N ASP A 185 7.06 8.21 -31.67
CA ASP A 185 7.62 6.85 -31.83
C ASP A 185 7.22 6.16 -33.15
N ILE A 186 7.47 6.78 -34.32
CA ILE A 186 7.69 6.11 -35.66
C ILE A 186 6.63 6.40 -36.76
N ASP A 187 7.17 6.58 -37.98
CA ASP A 187 6.60 6.45 -39.34
C ASP A 187 5.75 5.18 -39.64
N MET A 188 4.94 4.65 -38.71
CA MET A 188 4.03 3.53 -39.00
C MET A 188 2.66 3.64 -38.32
N ILE A 189 1.67 4.01 -39.13
CA ILE A 189 0.38 3.32 -39.35
C ILE A 189 -0.42 2.91 -38.09
N TYR A 190 -1.40 3.76 -37.77
CA TYR A 190 -2.69 3.49 -37.09
C TYR A 190 -2.70 2.43 -35.97
N THR A 191 -2.37 2.86 -34.75
CA THR A 191 -2.89 2.22 -33.52
C THR A 191 -4.30 2.75 -33.26
N GLU A 192 -5.27 1.86 -33.03
CA GLU A 192 -6.62 2.29 -32.64
C GLU A 192 -6.57 2.96 -31.26
N ASP A 193 -7.09 4.18 -31.18
CA ASP A 193 -7.14 4.95 -29.93
C ASP A 193 -7.87 4.16 -28.83
N ILE A 194 -7.37 4.25 -27.59
CA ILE A 194 -8.15 3.78 -26.44
C ILE A 194 -9.39 4.66 -26.36
N THR A 195 -10.55 4.07 -26.62
CA THR A 195 -11.82 4.76 -26.48
C THR A 195 -12.04 5.20 -25.03
N LEU A 196 -12.79 6.29 -24.84
CA LEU A 196 -13.21 6.73 -23.50
C LEU A 196 -13.86 5.59 -22.70
N LYS A 197 -14.59 4.69 -23.37
CA LYS A 197 -15.20 3.51 -22.76
C LYS A 197 -14.15 2.53 -22.23
N GLN A 198 -13.11 2.22 -23.01
CA GLN A 198 -12.01 1.37 -22.54
C GLN A 198 -11.25 2.03 -21.38
N ALA A 199 -11.03 3.34 -21.43
CA ALA A 199 -10.40 4.07 -20.31
C ALA A 199 -11.26 4.01 -19.03
N GLN A 200 -12.59 4.08 -19.16
CA GLN A 200 -13.52 3.88 -18.04
C GLN A 200 -13.45 2.45 -17.50
N GLU A 201 -13.45 1.43 -18.36
CA GLU A 201 -13.32 0.03 -17.96
C GLU A 201 -11.99 -0.25 -17.25
N ILE A 202 -10.88 0.32 -17.74
CA ILE A 202 -9.55 0.26 -17.11
C ILE A 202 -9.61 0.92 -15.73
N ASN A 203 -10.22 2.10 -15.61
CA ASN A 203 -10.37 2.80 -14.33
C ASN A 203 -11.16 1.94 -13.34
N ASP A 204 -12.33 1.45 -13.72
CA ASP A 204 -13.18 0.64 -12.83
C ASP A 204 -12.45 -0.63 -12.38
N LYS A 205 -11.70 -1.26 -13.28
CA LYS A 205 -10.90 -2.43 -12.96
C LYS A 205 -9.73 -2.09 -12.03
N LEU A 206 -9.06 -0.96 -12.26
CA LEU A 206 -8.01 -0.46 -11.39
C LEU A 206 -8.52 -0.24 -9.96
N VAL A 207 -9.67 0.41 -9.80
CA VAL A 207 -10.26 0.65 -8.47
C VAL A 207 -10.60 -0.67 -7.78
N SER A 208 -11.19 -1.62 -8.52
CA SER A 208 -11.48 -2.96 -8.01
C SER A 208 -10.21 -3.70 -7.56
N LEU A 209 -9.13 -3.65 -8.34
CA LEU A 209 -7.86 -4.27 -7.98
C LEU A 209 -7.23 -3.59 -6.76
N LEU A 210 -7.30 -2.26 -6.70
CA LEU A 210 -6.78 -1.48 -5.57
C LEU A 210 -7.52 -1.80 -4.26
N TYR A 211 -8.85 -2.00 -4.30
CA TYR A 211 -9.60 -2.45 -3.13
C TYR A 211 -9.12 -3.79 -2.57
N ASN A 212 -8.80 -4.74 -3.45
CA ASN A 212 -8.38 -6.07 -3.05
C ASN A 212 -6.98 -6.04 -2.44
N ILE A 213 -6.03 -5.45 -3.16
CA ILE A 213 -4.62 -5.48 -2.73
C ILE A 213 -4.34 -4.57 -1.53
N ALA A 214 -5.11 -3.48 -1.33
CA ALA A 214 -4.89 -2.58 -0.20
C ALA A 214 -5.07 -3.29 1.15
N ILE A 215 -6.05 -4.19 1.27
CA ILE A 215 -6.27 -4.94 2.52
C ILE A 215 -5.10 -5.89 2.78
N ASP A 216 -4.66 -6.62 1.74
CA ASP A 216 -3.55 -7.55 1.82
C ASP A 216 -2.25 -6.83 2.23
N VAL A 217 -1.99 -5.67 1.64
CA VAL A 217 -0.84 -4.82 1.95
C VAL A 217 -0.91 -4.34 3.40
N TYR A 218 -2.05 -3.78 3.81
CA TYR A 218 -2.24 -3.34 5.19
C TYR A 218 -1.99 -4.48 6.18
N ALA A 219 -2.55 -5.67 5.95
CA ALA A 219 -2.39 -6.80 6.85
C ALA A 219 -0.94 -7.31 6.93
N ASN A 220 -0.23 -7.36 5.80
CA ASN A 220 1.18 -7.78 5.78
C ASN A 220 2.09 -6.79 6.50
N TYR A 221 1.88 -5.49 6.32
CA TYR A 221 2.67 -4.46 7.00
C TYR A 221 2.30 -4.32 8.47
N TYR A 222 1.04 -4.58 8.83
CA TYR A 222 0.64 -4.71 10.23
C TYR A 222 1.41 -5.85 10.93
N TRP A 223 1.46 -7.04 10.30
CA TRP A 223 2.28 -8.16 10.81
C TRP A 223 3.75 -7.79 10.95
N LYS A 224 4.32 -7.12 9.94
CA LYS A 224 5.71 -6.65 9.98
C LYS A 224 5.94 -5.68 11.12
N GLY A 225 5.02 -4.74 11.35
CA GLY A 225 5.05 -3.80 12.46
C GLY A 225 5.06 -4.49 13.82
N LEU A 226 4.27 -5.56 13.99
CA LEU A 226 4.32 -6.36 15.22
C LEU A 226 5.71 -6.98 15.42
N CYS A 227 6.28 -7.58 14.37
CA CYS A 227 7.60 -8.21 14.45
C CYS A 227 8.71 -7.19 14.81
N ILE A 228 8.67 -6.01 14.19
CA ILE A 228 9.61 -4.90 14.48
C ILE A 228 9.52 -4.50 15.95
N GLU A 229 8.31 -4.36 16.48
CA GLU A 229 8.11 -3.93 17.87
C GLU A 229 8.53 -5.00 18.88
N VAL A 230 8.39 -6.29 18.55
CA VAL A 230 8.98 -7.37 19.37
C VAL A 230 10.49 -7.22 19.43
N VAL A 231 11.17 -7.11 18.28
CA VAL A 231 12.63 -6.95 18.22
C VAL A 231 13.08 -5.71 18.99
N ASN A 232 12.40 -4.57 18.82
CA ASN A 232 12.76 -3.31 19.49
C ASN A 232 12.64 -3.36 21.03
N ARG A 233 12.03 -4.40 21.63
CA ARG A 233 12.06 -4.58 23.09
C ARG A 233 13.44 -5.06 23.60
N TYR A 234 14.28 -5.57 22.71
CA TYR A 234 15.58 -6.17 23.03
C TYR A 234 16.77 -5.26 22.65
N HIS A 235 16.53 -4.11 21.99
CA HIS A 235 17.53 -3.16 21.49
C HIS A 235 17.25 -1.71 21.89
#